data_AF-A0AAV2QW45-F1
#
_entry.id   AF-A0AAV2QW45-F1
#
_cell.length_a   1.000
_cell.length_b   1.000
_cell.length_c   1.000
_cell.angle_alpha   90.00
_cell.angle_beta   90.00
_cell.angle_gamma   90.00
#
_symmetry.space_group_name_H-M   'P 1'
#
loop_
_entity.id
_entity.type
_entity.pdbx_description
1 polymer ?
#
loop_
_entity_poly.entity_id
_entity_poly.type
_entity_poly.pdbx_seq_one_letter_code
_entity_poly.pdbx_strand_id
1 'polypeptide(L)'
;MLHRAAGALKGLIAKRPIIGNGIIFGGLYTSAEFMGQTFNNKISRPVGEKLPYDTDTLARYTFMGSCVLPHSLWAFYKVLDAKFIGNAWPMVISKLTIDALLVTPVNLTIFYVGMSALEGKEDLLAEWRQKIFKTFVTASVFWVPASLINFKFLPPQARVIYVGICQLIWVSILCAIKRE
;
A
#
# COMPACT_ATOMS: atom_id res chain seq x y z
N MET A 1 15.82 13.67 -22.66
CA MET A 1 14.65 12.77 -22.68
C MET A 1 13.95 12.66 -21.32
N LEU A 2 14.68 12.38 -20.23
CA LEU A 2 14.13 12.24 -18.85
C LEU A 2 13.30 13.44 -18.36
N HIS A 3 13.73 14.68 -18.65
CA HIS A 3 13.02 15.89 -18.22
C HIS A 3 11.63 16.07 -18.88
N ARG A 4 11.47 15.58 -20.12
CA ARG A 4 10.20 15.60 -20.85
C ARG A 4 9.26 14.50 -20.36
N ALA A 5 9.79 13.32 -20.05
CA ALA A 5 9.03 12.23 -19.44
C ALA A 5 8.51 12.63 -18.04
N ALA A 6 9.35 13.27 -17.21
CA ALA A 6 8.94 13.78 -15.91
C ALA A 6 7.87 14.89 -16.01
N GLY A 7 7.98 15.77 -17.00
CA GLY A 7 6.97 16.81 -17.28
C GLY A 7 5.64 16.24 -17.77
N ALA A 8 5.67 15.25 -18.66
CA ALA A 8 4.48 14.56 -19.16
C ALA A 8 3.80 13.74 -18.06
N LEU A 9 4.58 13.07 -17.20
CA LEU A 9 4.07 12.34 -16.05
C LEU A 9 3.40 13.29 -15.05
N LYS A 10 4.02 14.43 -14.73
CA LYS A 10 3.39 15.48 -13.90
C LYS A 10 2.09 16.00 -14.51
N GLY A 11 2.06 16.23 -15.82
CA GLY A 11 0.85 16.70 -16.53
C GLY A 11 -0.29 15.67 -16.57
N LEU A 12 0.03 14.38 -16.72
CA LEU A 12 -0.95 13.29 -16.69
C LEU A 12 -1.51 13.05 -15.28
N ILE A 13 -0.65 13.07 -14.25
CA ILE A 13 -1.05 12.96 -12.83
C ILE A 13 -1.98 14.11 -12.46
N ALA A 14 -1.69 15.33 -12.90
CA ALA A 14 -2.51 16.51 -12.62
C ALA A 14 -3.87 16.48 -13.33
N LYS A 15 -3.95 15.92 -14.55
CA LYS A 15 -5.21 15.84 -15.32
C LYS A 15 -6.10 14.66 -14.92
N ARG A 16 -5.52 13.56 -14.44
CA ARG A 16 -6.26 12.34 -14.04
C ARG A 16 -5.71 11.78 -12.73
N PRO A 17 -6.13 12.34 -11.57
CA PRO A 17 -5.57 11.97 -10.27
C PRO A 17 -5.74 10.48 -9.93
N ILE A 18 -6.78 9.82 -10.45
CA ILE A 18 -7.01 8.37 -10.27
C ILE A 18 -5.91 7.55 -10.97
N ILE A 19 -5.55 7.90 -12.21
CA ILE A 19 -4.48 7.21 -12.95
C ILE A 19 -3.12 7.50 -12.31
N GLY A 20 -2.91 8.74 -11.86
CA GLY A 20 -1.69 9.11 -11.14
C GLY A 20 -1.50 8.29 -9.85
N ASN A 21 -2.56 8.14 -9.06
CA ASN A 21 -2.55 7.29 -7.87
C ASN A 21 -2.29 5.82 -8.22
N GLY A 22 -2.93 5.30 -9.27
CA GLY A 22 -2.69 3.95 -9.77
C GLY A 22 -1.21 3.70 -10.09
N ILE A 23 -0.57 4.62 -10.82
CA ILE A 23 0.86 4.49 -11.17
C ILE A 23 1.75 4.53 -9.91
N ILE A 24 1.47 5.44 -8.97
CA ILE A 24 2.27 5.60 -7.75
C ILE A 24 2.17 4.35 -6.87
N PHE A 25 0.95 3.93 -6.54
CA PHE A 25 0.74 2.75 -5.70
C PHE A 25 1.20 1.47 -6.40
N GLY A 26 0.97 1.34 -7.72
CA GLY A 26 1.49 0.25 -8.52
C GLY A 26 3.01 0.15 -8.44
N GLY A 27 3.70 1.28 -8.61
CA GLY A 27 5.15 1.37 -8.46
C GLY A 27 5.64 0.97 -7.06
N LEU A 28 4.97 1.43 -6.00
CA LEU A 28 5.31 1.07 -4.62
C LEU A 28 5.15 -0.44 -4.36
N TYR A 29 4.04 -1.03 -4.78
CA TYR A 29 3.77 -2.47 -4.61
C TYR A 29 4.75 -3.34 -5.41
N THR A 30 5.02 -2.95 -6.65
CA THR A 30 6.00 -3.64 -7.51
C THR A 30 7.40 -3.54 -6.90
N SER A 31 7.80 -2.35 -6.43
CA SER A 31 9.12 -2.12 -5.85
C SER A 31 9.31 -2.91 -4.57
N ALA A 32 8.32 -2.91 -3.68
CA ALA A 32 8.34 -3.66 -2.42
C ALA A 32 8.48 -5.18 -2.67
N GLU A 33 7.70 -5.74 -3.59
CA GLU A 33 7.76 -7.16 -3.90
C GLU A 33 9.11 -7.54 -4.53
N PHE A 34 9.59 -6.75 -5.49
CA PHE A 34 10.91 -6.92 -6.11
C PHE A 34 12.05 -6.83 -5.09
N MET A 35 12.01 -5.85 -4.19
CA MET A 35 12.97 -5.70 -3.10
C MET A 35 12.92 -6.93 -2.18
N GLY A 36 11.73 -7.40 -1.81
CA GLY A 36 11.55 -8.57 -0.97
C GLY A 36 12.08 -9.86 -1.61
N GLN A 37 11.91 -10.05 -2.92
CA GLN A 37 12.46 -11.21 -3.63
C GLN A 37 14.00 -11.12 -3.72
N THR A 38 14.52 -9.93 -4.01
CA THR A 38 15.97 -9.67 -4.06
C THR A 38 16.64 -9.93 -2.72
N PHE A 39 16.03 -9.44 -1.63
CA PHE A 39 16.54 -9.64 -0.27
C PHE A 39 16.57 -11.13 0.08
N ASN A 40 15.48 -11.86 -0.18
CA ASN A 40 15.40 -13.30 0.08
C ASN A 40 16.48 -14.09 -0.68
N ASN A 41 16.71 -13.78 -1.96
CA ASN A 41 17.71 -14.45 -2.79
C ASN A 41 19.16 -14.08 -2.47
N LYS A 42 19.41 -12.93 -1.81
CA LYS A 42 20.77 -12.49 -1.46
C LYS A 42 21.17 -12.83 -0.02
N ILE A 43 20.23 -12.81 0.91
CA ILE A 43 20.50 -12.85 2.35
C ILE A 43 20.01 -14.15 2.98
N SER A 44 18.79 -14.58 2.64
CA SER A 44 18.18 -15.75 3.28
C SER A 44 18.56 -17.08 2.65
N ARG A 45 19.04 -17.08 1.40
CA ARG A 45 19.40 -18.30 0.67
C ARG A 45 20.91 -18.50 0.55
N PRO A 46 21.42 -19.72 0.77
CA PRO A 46 22.83 -20.03 0.55
C PRO A 46 23.23 -19.83 -0.92
N VAL A 47 24.51 -19.53 -1.14
CA VAL A 47 25.08 -19.24 -2.47
C VAL A 47 24.98 -20.49 -3.33
N GLY A 48 23.96 -20.56 -4.18
CA GLY A 48 23.69 -21.69 -5.10
C GLY A 48 22.20 -21.99 -5.28
N GLU A 49 21.35 -21.63 -4.32
CA GLU A 49 19.91 -21.91 -4.34
C GLU A 49 19.04 -20.70 -4.73
N LYS A 50 19.60 -19.75 -5.48
CA LYS A 50 18.85 -18.56 -5.91
C LYS A 50 17.71 -19.00 -6.84
N LEU A 51 16.46 -18.79 -6.43
CA LEU A 51 15.32 -19.03 -7.31
C LEU A 51 15.18 -17.89 -8.32
N PRO A 52 14.62 -18.17 -9.52
CA PRO A 52 14.19 -17.11 -10.43
C PRO A 52 13.19 -16.18 -9.74
N TYR A 53 13.14 -14.94 -10.20
CA TYR A 53 12.14 -13.98 -9.74
C TYR A 53 10.74 -14.49 -10.10
N ASP A 54 9.83 -14.45 -9.12
CA ASP A 54 8.44 -14.82 -9.32
C ASP A 54 7.71 -13.65 -10.00
N THR A 55 7.73 -13.68 -11.33
CA THR A 55 7.13 -12.67 -12.20
C THR A 55 5.61 -12.67 -12.16
N ASP A 56 4.99 -13.83 -11.87
CA ASP A 56 3.55 -13.99 -11.77
C ASP A 56 3.04 -13.32 -10.49
N THR A 57 3.68 -13.58 -9.35
CA THR A 57 3.42 -12.85 -8.12
C THR A 57 3.67 -11.35 -8.29
N LEU A 58 4.79 -10.94 -8.91
CA LEU A 58 5.07 -9.53 -9.18
C LEU A 58 3.95 -8.87 -10.02
N ALA A 59 3.43 -9.55 -11.03
CA ALA A 59 2.32 -9.07 -11.86
C ALA A 59 1.02 -8.90 -11.05
N ARG A 60 0.69 -9.86 -10.17
CA ARG A 60 -0.47 -9.76 -9.28
C ARG A 60 -0.37 -8.57 -8.33
N TYR A 61 0.79 -8.37 -7.68
CA TYR A 61 1.02 -7.21 -6.81
C TYR A 61 0.96 -5.89 -7.57
N THR A 62 1.50 -5.86 -8.80
CA THR A 62 1.41 -4.69 -9.69
C THR A 62 -0.05 -4.39 -10.03
N PHE A 63 -0.84 -5.39 -10.38
CA PHE A 63 -2.26 -5.23 -10.70
C PHE A 63 -3.07 -4.76 -9.49
N MET A 64 -2.91 -5.40 -8.33
CA MET A 64 -3.58 -5.01 -7.10
C MET A 64 -3.21 -3.59 -6.68
N GLY A 65 -1.92 -3.24 -6.75
CA GLY A 65 -1.39 -1.93 -6.42
C GLY A 65 -1.76 -0.83 -7.40
N SER A 66 -2.05 -1.15 -8.67
CA SER A 66 -2.36 -0.13 -9.69
C SER A 66 -3.85 0.06 -9.92
N CYS A 67 -4.62 -1.02 -9.92
CA CYS A 67 -6.00 -1.03 -10.39
C CYS A 67 -7.02 -1.22 -9.26
N VAL A 68 -6.69 -1.99 -8.22
CA VAL A 68 -7.71 -2.37 -7.22
C VAL A 68 -7.64 -1.45 -6.00
N LEU A 69 -6.52 -1.45 -5.29
CA LEU A 69 -6.39 -0.74 -4.01
C LEU A 69 -6.49 0.79 -4.13
N PRO A 70 -5.89 1.45 -5.14
CA PRO A 70 -5.99 2.91 -5.27
C PRO A 70 -7.42 3.40 -5.53
N HIS A 71 -8.19 2.63 -6.29
CA HIS A 71 -9.58 2.97 -6.62
C HIS A 71 -10.50 2.76 -5.42
N SER A 72 -10.30 1.67 -4.67
CA SER A 72 -10.98 1.42 -3.41
C SER A 72 -10.70 2.53 -2.39
N LEU A 73 -9.42 2.88 -2.17
CA LEU A 73 -9.04 3.96 -1.27
C LEU A 73 -9.63 5.31 -1.69
N TRP A 74 -9.62 5.62 -3.00
CA TRP A 74 -10.25 6.84 -3.50
C TRP A 74 -11.74 6.91 -3.17
N ALA A 75 -12.47 5.80 -3.34
CA ALA A 75 -13.89 5.72 -3.01
C ALA A 75 -14.13 5.94 -1.50
N PHE A 76 -13.32 5.32 -0.63
CA PHE A 76 -13.42 5.50 0.82
C PHE A 76 -13.11 6.93 1.25
N TYR A 77 -12.01 7.52 0.77
CA TYR A 77 -11.66 8.89 1.12
C TYR A 77 -12.67 9.89 0.60
N LYS A 78 -13.28 9.67 -0.57
CA LYS A 78 -14.37 10.52 -1.08
C LYS A 78 -15.56 10.55 -0.13
N VAL A 79 -15.95 9.40 0.44
CA VAL A 79 -17.03 9.33 1.44
C VAL A 79 -16.60 9.97 2.77
N LEU A 80 -15.37 9.73 3.20
CA LEU A 80 -14.84 10.26 4.46
C LEU A 80 -14.74 11.79 4.43
N ASP A 81 -14.23 12.37 3.35
CA ASP A 81 -14.08 13.81 3.20
C ASP A 81 -15.42 14.53 3.02
N ALA A 82 -16.43 13.86 2.45
CA ALA A 82 -17.79 14.39 2.41
C ALA A 82 -18.43 14.48 3.81
N LYS A 83 -18.07 13.55 4.71
CA LYS A 83 -18.65 13.48 6.06
C LYS A 83 -17.90 14.34 7.10
N PHE A 84 -16.61 14.56 6.91
CA PHE A 84 -15.75 15.29 7.85
C PHE A 84 -15.11 16.52 7.17
N ILE A 85 -15.82 17.64 7.23
CA ILE A 85 -15.45 18.88 6.54
C ILE A 85 -14.61 19.78 7.45
N GLY A 86 -13.34 19.99 7.07
CA GLY A 86 -12.41 20.92 7.70
C GLY A 86 -11.22 20.26 8.39
N ASN A 87 -10.30 21.07 8.92
CA ASN A 87 -8.96 20.64 9.35
C ASN A 87 -8.70 20.82 10.85
N ALA A 88 -9.75 21.00 11.66
CA ALA A 88 -9.60 21.10 13.11
C ALA A 88 -9.10 19.77 13.72
N TRP A 89 -8.33 19.85 14.81
CA TRP A 89 -7.75 18.68 15.48
C TRP A 89 -8.74 17.55 15.80
N PRO A 90 -9.96 17.81 16.30
CA PRO A 90 -10.94 16.75 16.55
C PRO A 90 -11.36 15.99 15.27
N MET A 91 -11.42 16.69 14.13
CA MET A 91 -11.75 16.07 12.84
C MET A 91 -10.58 15.26 12.30
N VAL A 92 -9.34 15.74 12.44
CA VAL A 92 -8.15 14.98 12.05
C VAL A 92 -8.05 13.68 12.84
N ILE A 93 -8.23 13.75 14.16
CA ILE A 93 -8.23 12.56 15.02
C ILE A 93 -9.35 11.59 14.61
N SER A 94 -10.56 12.10 14.40
CA SER A 94 -11.70 11.28 13.96
C SER A 94 -11.45 10.59 12.61
N LYS A 95 -10.87 11.31 11.64
CA LYS A 95 -10.49 10.75 10.34
C LYS A 95 -9.45 9.63 10.51
N LEU A 96 -8.42 9.84 11.33
CA LEU A 96 -7.39 8.83 11.59
C LEU A 96 -7.94 7.60 12.30
N THR A 97 -8.86 7.78 13.25
CA THR A 97 -9.50 6.65 13.93
C THR A 97 -10.35 5.83 12.97
N ILE A 98 -11.12 6.49 12.10
CA ILE A 98 -11.92 5.79 11.08
C ILE A 98 -11.03 5.09 10.05
N ASP A 99 -9.95 5.74 9.64
CA ASP A 99 -8.98 5.17 8.72
C ASP A 99 -8.34 3.89 9.30
N ALA A 100 -7.92 3.94 10.56
CA ALA A 100 -7.35 2.80 11.26
C ALA A 100 -8.38 1.68 11.50
N LEU A 101 -9.59 1.99 11.94
CA LEU A 101 -10.57 0.99 12.39
C LEU A 101 -11.50 0.45 11.29
N LEU A 102 -11.70 1.19 10.20
CA LEU A 102 -12.62 0.80 9.12
C LEU A 102 -11.91 0.69 7.77
N VAL A 103 -11.19 1.73 7.35
CA VAL A 103 -10.59 1.75 6.01
C VAL A 103 -9.48 0.69 5.90
N THR A 104 -8.60 0.61 6.90
CA THR A 104 -7.50 -0.36 6.96
C THR A 104 -7.99 -1.82 6.87
N PRO A 105 -8.90 -2.32 7.72
CA PRO A 105 -9.35 -3.71 7.64
C PRO A 105 -10.11 -4.02 6.35
N VAL A 106 -10.87 -3.06 5.80
CA VAL A 106 -11.53 -3.25 4.50
C VAL A 106 -10.49 -3.34 3.37
N ASN A 107 -9.49 -2.46 3.37
CA ASN A 107 -8.42 -2.47 2.37
C ASN A 107 -7.57 -3.76 2.45
N LEU A 108 -7.29 -4.25 3.66
CA LEU A 108 -6.62 -5.54 3.87
C LEU A 108 -7.48 -6.72 3.39
N THR A 109 -8.79 -6.65 3.59
CA THR A 109 -9.72 -7.68 3.08
C THR A 109 -9.72 -7.71 1.56
N ILE A 110 -9.81 -6.55 0.91
CA ILE A 110 -9.72 -6.43 -0.56
C ILE A 110 -8.38 -6.98 -1.05
N PHE A 111 -7.28 -6.67 -0.35
CA PHE A 111 -5.95 -7.18 -0.69
C PHE A 111 -5.88 -8.72 -0.61
N TYR A 112 -6.23 -9.32 0.52
CA TYR A 112 -6.12 -10.78 0.70
C TYR A 112 -7.07 -11.53 -0.23
N VAL A 113 -8.34 -11.16 -0.28
CA VAL A 113 -9.34 -11.82 -1.13
C VAL A 113 -9.00 -11.63 -2.61
N GLY A 114 -8.62 -10.41 -3.01
CA GLY A 114 -8.23 -10.11 -4.39
C GLY A 114 -6.98 -10.90 -4.80
N MET A 115 -5.99 -11.01 -3.92
CA MET A 115 -4.81 -11.82 -4.20
C MET A 115 -5.15 -13.31 -4.29
N SER A 116 -5.94 -13.86 -3.36
CA SER A 116 -6.35 -15.26 -3.41
C SER A 116 -7.14 -15.58 -4.69
N ALA A 117 -7.94 -14.63 -5.19
CA ALA A 117 -8.66 -14.77 -6.45
C ALA A 117 -7.70 -14.78 -7.66
N LEU A 118 -6.69 -13.90 -7.68
CA LEU A 118 -5.66 -13.87 -8.72
C LEU A 118 -4.74 -15.09 -8.69
N GLU A 119 -4.57 -15.70 -7.52
CA GLU A 119 -3.84 -16.96 -7.30
C GLU A 119 -4.68 -18.20 -7.67
N GLY A 120 -5.97 -18.04 -7.97
CA GLY A 120 -6.87 -19.13 -8.35
C GLY A 120 -7.20 -20.08 -7.20
N LYS A 121 -7.17 -19.61 -5.94
CA LYS A 121 -7.51 -20.43 -4.77
C LYS A 121 -9.01 -20.75 -4.73
N GLU A 122 -9.34 -21.97 -4.31
CA GLU A 122 -10.75 -22.40 -4.13
C GLU A 122 -11.40 -21.70 -2.93
N ASP A 123 -10.69 -21.60 -1.81
CA ASP A 123 -11.12 -20.82 -0.64
C ASP A 123 -10.38 -19.47 -0.59
N LEU A 124 -11.08 -18.42 -1.02
CA LEU A 124 -10.57 -17.05 -1.03
C LEU A 124 -10.43 -16.44 0.37
N LEU A 125 -11.10 -17.00 1.38
CA LEU A 125 -11.14 -16.47 2.74
C LEU A 125 -10.19 -17.20 3.68
N ALA A 126 -9.72 -18.39 3.33
CA ALA A 126 -8.81 -19.18 4.18
C ALA A 126 -7.60 -18.34 4.66
N GLU A 127 -6.88 -17.74 3.71
CA GLU A 127 -5.69 -16.94 4.00
C GLU A 127 -6.06 -15.63 4.74
N TRP A 128 -7.16 -15.01 4.36
CA TRP A 128 -7.68 -13.83 5.04
C TRP A 128 -7.96 -14.12 6.53
N ARG A 129 -8.67 -15.21 6.86
CA ARG A 129 -9.01 -15.58 8.25
C ARG A 129 -7.78 -15.78 9.13
N GLN A 130 -6.72 -16.35 8.55
CA GLN A 130 -5.49 -16.65 9.27
C GLN A 130 -4.64 -15.40 9.50
N LYS A 131 -4.58 -14.50 8.51
CA LYS A 131 -3.60 -13.40 8.50
C LYS A 131 -4.19 -12.05 8.86
N ILE A 132 -5.49 -11.82 8.69
CA ILE A 132 -6.10 -10.48 8.85
C ILE A 132 -5.82 -9.87 10.22
N PHE A 133 -5.92 -10.65 11.30
CA PHE A 133 -5.69 -10.15 12.65
C PHE A 133 -4.23 -9.74 12.86
N LYS A 134 -3.29 -10.61 12.47
CA LYS A 134 -1.85 -10.33 12.54
C LYS A 134 -1.52 -9.07 11.75
N THR A 135 -1.95 -9.01 10.49
CA THR A 135 -1.69 -7.89 9.58
C THR A 135 -2.32 -6.59 10.08
N PHE A 136 -3.53 -6.64 10.63
CA PHE A 136 -4.20 -5.47 11.20
C PHE A 136 -3.47 -4.91 12.43
N VAL A 137 -3.02 -5.78 13.33
CA VAL A 137 -2.23 -5.36 14.51
C VAL A 137 -0.90 -4.76 14.06
N THR A 138 -0.19 -5.40 13.13
CA THR A 138 1.06 -4.86 12.57
C THR A 138 0.83 -3.52 11.87
N ALA A 139 -0.27 -3.37 11.11
CA ALA A 139 -0.64 -2.10 10.49
C ALA A 139 -0.84 -1.01 11.53
N SER A 140 -1.59 -1.31 12.60
CA SER A 140 -1.89 -0.36 13.67
C SER A 140 -0.62 0.10 14.38
N VAL A 141 0.26 -0.84 14.75
CA VAL A 141 1.53 -0.53 15.43
C VAL A 141 2.48 0.25 14.52
N PHE A 142 2.44 0.03 13.21
CA PHE A 142 3.27 0.77 12.25
C PHE A 142 2.74 2.18 11.96
N TRP A 143 1.44 2.29 11.65
CA TRP A 143 0.85 3.52 11.14
C TRP A 143 0.53 4.54 12.23
N VAL A 144 0.27 4.13 13.48
CA VAL A 144 0.06 5.06 14.60
C VAL A 144 1.29 5.96 14.85
N PRO A 145 2.51 5.44 15.06
CA PRO A 145 3.69 6.28 15.24
C PRO A 145 4.06 7.03 13.96
N ALA A 146 3.90 6.42 12.78
CA ALA A 146 4.17 7.09 11.51
C ALA A 146 3.26 8.30 11.32
N SER A 147 1.96 8.17 11.64
CA SER A 147 1.00 9.27 11.57
C SER A 147 1.34 10.37 12.58
N LEU A 148 1.75 10.00 13.80
CA LEU A 148 2.19 10.98 14.79
C LEU A 148 3.38 11.81 14.28
N ILE A 149 4.39 11.16 13.68
CA ILE A 149 5.54 11.86 13.12
C ILE A 149 5.13 12.77 11.97
N ASN A 150 4.30 12.27 11.07
CA ASN A 150 3.81 13.00 9.91
C ASN A 150 3.11 14.31 10.29
N PHE A 151 2.23 14.29 11.30
CA PHE A 151 1.45 15.48 11.66
C PHE A 151 2.16 16.40 12.66
N LYS A 152 2.96 15.86 13.59
CA LYS A 152 3.55 16.65 14.67
C LYS A 152 4.94 17.19 14.35
N PHE A 153 5.79 16.41 13.68
CA PHE A 153 7.21 16.74 13.53
C PHE A 153 7.57 17.21 12.12
N LEU A 154 6.76 16.89 11.10
CA LEU A 154 7.09 17.20 9.72
C LEU A 154 6.36 18.43 9.16
N PRO A 155 7.10 19.33 8.47
CA PRO A 155 6.47 20.44 7.75
C PRO A 155 5.64 19.90 6.57
N PRO A 156 4.56 20.58 6.16
CA PRO A 156 3.63 20.09 5.13
C PRO A 156 4.30 19.64 3.82
N GLN A 157 5.39 20.29 3.43
CA GLN A 157 6.14 20.00 2.20
C GLN A 157 6.85 18.63 2.25
N ALA A 158 7.30 18.19 3.42
CA ALA A 158 8.03 16.93 3.60
C ALA A 158 7.10 15.71 3.81
N ARG A 159 5.84 15.94 4.19
CA ARG A 159 4.86 14.89 4.53
C ARG A 159 4.62 13.90 3.39
N VAL A 160 4.52 14.40 2.16
CA VAL A 160 4.25 13.55 0.99
C VAL A 160 5.37 12.54 0.77
N ILE A 161 6.63 12.98 0.86
CA ILE A 161 7.80 12.11 0.68
C ILE A 161 7.88 11.11 1.84
N TYR A 162 7.70 11.58 3.07
CA TYR A 162 7.73 10.73 4.26
C TYR A 162 6.68 9.62 4.20
N VAL A 163 5.42 9.97 3.93
CA VAL A 163 4.32 8.98 3.80
C VAL A 163 4.59 8.00 2.67
N GLY A 164 5.15 8.46 1.54
CA GLY A 164 5.56 7.58 0.44
C GLY A 164 6.61 6.54 0.85
N ILE A 165 7.60 6.94 1.66
CA ILE A 165 8.62 6.03 2.20
C ILE A 165 8.00 5.05 3.20
N CYS A 166 7.18 5.54 4.14
CA CYS A 166 6.45 4.69 5.08
C CYS A 166 5.56 3.68 4.35
N GLN A 167 4.90 4.10 3.27
CA GLN A 167 4.09 3.22 2.43
C GLN A 167 4.94 2.12 1.79
N LEU A 168 6.13 2.44 1.26
CA LEU A 168 7.01 1.42 0.69
C LEU A 168 7.42 0.37 1.74
N ILE A 169 7.77 0.82 2.95
CA ILE A 169 8.13 -0.06 4.07
C ILE A 169 6.93 -0.94 4.45
N TRP A 170 5.76 -0.32 4.61
CA TRP A 170 4.52 -1.02 4.94
C TRP A 170 4.18 -2.10 3.91
N VAL A 171 4.24 -1.78 2.61
CA VAL A 171 3.94 -2.77 1.57
C VAL A 171 4.97 -3.89 1.56
N SER A 172 6.23 -3.60 1.87
CA SER A 172 7.26 -4.64 2.03
C SER A 172 6.95 -5.59 3.19
N ILE A 173 6.49 -5.06 4.32
CA ILE A 173 6.00 -5.85 5.47
C ILE A 173 4.77 -6.67 5.07
N LEU A 174 3.82 -6.08 4.35
CA LEU A 174 2.62 -6.75 3.88
C LEU A 174 2.94 -7.91 2.94
N CYS A 175 3.86 -7.72 1.99
CA CYS A 175 4.37 -8.77 1.11
C CYS A 175 5.01 -9.89 1.94
N ALA A 176 5.82 -9.56 2.94
CA ALA A 176 6.46 -10.55 3.80
C ALA A 176 5.43 -11.39 4.58
N ILE A 177 4.46 -10.76 5.25
CA ILE A 177 3.39 -11.44 5.98
C ILE A 177 2.53 -12.30 5.04
N LYS A 178 2.32 -11.86 3.79
CA LYS A 178 1.60 -12.67 2.81
C LYS A 178 2.39 -13.89 2.34
N ARG A 179 3.73 -13.85 2.30
CA ARG A 179 4.55 -15.01 1.93
C ARG A 179 4.70 -16.06 3.03
N GLU A 180 4.63 -15.65 4.29
CA GLU A 180 4.57 -16.56 5.46
C GLU A 180 3.35 -17.47 5.42
#